data_AF-A0A5C8GCH2-F1
#
_entry.id   AF-A0A5C8GCH2-F1
#
_cell.length_a   1.000
_cell.length_b   1.000
_cell.length_c   1.000
_cell.angle_alpha   90.00
_cell.angle_beta   90.00
_cell.angle_gamma   90.00
#
_symmetry.space_group_name_H-M   'P 1'
#
loop_
_entity.id
_entity.type
_entity.pdbx_description
1 polymer ?
#
loop_
_entity_poly.entity_id
_entity_poly.type
_entity_poly.pdbx_seq_one_letter_code
_entity_poly.pdbx_strand_id
1 'polypeptide(L)'
;MKDNYKAFDQPYNGKDNDDYVNGQGFCCNDGTPEAAQARAMAKTNASTRAAVDNNFHDKDTYEKMQFYYHPDHLGSSSYITNLDGEVSQHIEYVPFGEVFIEERNNTWNTLYLFNAKEFDEETGMYYYGARYYEPRLSLWMSTDPLQEKYPNISTYCYAANTPIKFIDSDGRKLLFAPGATEAFKQKFRAAIMYLHTHNADGIIAQIDKSSTIIYITERVGKASAFSKMKKTIYWDPNMGVLTSSNKKMSPTAVLNHEADHTLQYLNNSDKYEQDSNTPDPDYNDKEEMRVITGSEQKTALALDEISAGEVTRTDHNGIPYITKSPTTTEAKDGKMPKNPFIMDEIVISAPKSKNVNPNNDNNETHNK
;
A
#
# COMPACT_ATOMS: atom_id res chain seq x y z
N MET A 1 8.97 -31.97 -15.39
CA MET A 1 8.14 -33.11 -14.92
C MET A 1 8.54 -34.47 -15.52
N LYS A 2 9.56 -34.58 -16.41
CA LYS A 2 9.94 -35.88 -17.02
C LYS A 2 10.78 -36.80 -16.12
N ASP A 3 11.37 -36.28 -15.05
CA ASP A 3 12.33 -37.05 -14.24
C ASP A 3 11.72 -37.81 -13.04
N ASN A 4 10.40 -37.71 -12.82
CA ASN A 4 9.77 -38.19 -11.57
C ASN A 4 8.91 -39.47 -11.68
N TYR A 5 8.81 -40.13 -12.84
CA TYR A 5 7.97 -41.32 -13.02
C TYR A 5 8.75 -42.59 -13.40
N LYS A 6 9.82 -42.89 -12.66
CA LYS A 6 10.61 -44.11 -12.84
C LYS A 6 10.02 -45.37 -12.15
N ALA A 7 8.81 -45.28 -11.58
CA ALA A 7 8.31 -46.31 -10.66
C ALA A 7 7.27 -47.28 -11.24
N PHE A 8 6.81 -47.13 -12.48
CA PHE A 8 5.87 -48.07 -13.08
C PHE A 8 6.21 -48.26 -14.56
N ASP A 9 6.55 -49.50 -14.97
CA ASP A 9 6.79 -49.93 -16.35
C ASP A 9 5.50 -49.90 -17.20
N GLN A 10 4.82 -48.77 -17.24
CA GLN A 10 3.69 -48.51 -18.13
C GLN A 10 4.19 -47.64 -19.30
N PRO A 11 4.16 -48.13 -20.55
CA PRO A 11 4.55 -47.31 -21.69
C PRO A 11 3.56 -46.16 -21.86
N TYR A 12 4.06 -44.93 -21.71
CA TYR A 12 3.32 -43.72 -21.99
C TYR A 12 3.12 -43.58 -23.51
N ASN A 13 1.89 -43.82 -23.97
CA ASN A 13 1.50 -43.69 -25.39
C ASN A 13 0.83 -42.34 -25.69
N GLY A 14 0.85 -41.39 -24.75
CA GLY A 14 0.30 -40.05 -24.93
C GLY A 14 1.21 -39.17 -25.77
N LYS A 15 0.64 -38.34 -26.62
CA LYS A 15 1.36 -37.24 -27.27
C LYS A 15 1.29 -36.03 -26.33
N ASP A 16 2.44 -35.57 -25.82
CA ASP A 16 2.51 -34.35 -25.02
C ASP A 16 2.03 -33.17 -25.88
N ASN A 17 1.17 -32.31 -25.31
CA ASN A 17 0.74 -31.07 -25.94
C ASN A 17 1.46 -29.90 -25.26
N ASP A 18 2.36 -29.26 -25.98
CA ASP A 18 3.24 -28.21 -25.45
C ASP A 18 2.63 -26.80 -25.59
N ASP A 19 1.42 -26.69 -26.14
CA ASP A 19 0.73 -25.42 -26.37
C ASP A 19 -0.21 -25.06 -25.21
N TYR A 20 0.33 -24.30 -24.25
CA TYR A 20 -0.39 -23.78 -23.09
C TYR A 20 -1.02 -22.40 -23.33
N VAL A 21 -0.94 -21.84 -24.55
CA VAL A 21 -1.14 -20.40 -24.77
C VAL A 21 -2.62 -19.99 -24.73
N ASN A 22 -3.56 -20.93 -24.86
CA ASN A 22 -5.00 -20.65 -24.94
C ASN A 22 -5.90 -21.55 -24.08
N GLY A 23 -5.32 -22.36 -23.17
CA GLY A 23 -6.09 -23.24 -22.28
C GLY A 23 -6.90 -24.34 -22.98
N GLN A 24 -6.66 -24.62 -24.27
CA GLN A 24 -7.37 -25.67 -25.02
C GLN A 24 -6.68 -27.05 -24.94
N GLY A 25 -5.49 -27.15 -24.35
CA GLY A 25 -4.74 -28.40 -24.23
C GLY A 25 -4.98 -29.13 -22.91
N PHE A 26 -5.99 -30.00 -22.83
CA PHE A 26 -6.09 -30.98 -21.74
C PHE A 26 -5.30 -32.25 -22.07
N CYS A 27 -4.57 -32.78 -21.09
CA CYS A 27 -3.54 -33.82 -21.21
C CYS A 27 -4.05 -35.26 -21.47
N CYS A 28 -5.32 -35.46 -21.80
CA CYS A 28 -5.89 -36.80 -21.99
C CYS A 28 -6.89 -36.82 -23.16
N ASN A 29 -6.41 -37.27 -24.33
CA ASN A 29 -7.24 -37.61 -25.48
C ASN A 29 -7.68 -39.09 -25.45
N ASP A 30 -7.91 -39.66 -24.26
CA ASP A 30 -8.19 -41.09 -24.06
C ASP A 30 -9.67 -41.46 -24.15
N GLY A 31 -10.55 -40.50 -24.44
CA GLY A 31 -11.98 -40.72 -24.61
C GLY A 31 -12.74 -41.07 -23.32
N THR A 32 -12.10 -40.98 -22.15
CA THR A 32 -12.75 -41.26 -20.86
C THR A 32 -13.85 -40.25 -20.54
N PRO A 33 -14.89 -40.64 -19.78
CA PRO A 33 -15.93 -39.73 -19.30
C PRO A 33 -15.35 -38.53 -18.54
N GLU A 34 -14.29 -38.73 -17.76
CA GLU A 34 -13.56 -37.71 -17.02
C GLU A 34 -12.87 -36.71 -17.98
N ALA A 35 -12.23 -37.20 -19.04
CA ALA A 35 -11.64 -36.36 -20.07
C ALA A 35 -12.72 -35.63 -20.91
N ALA A 36 -13.91 -36.19 -21.06
CA ALA A 36 -15.04 -35.51 -21.70
C ALA A 36 -15.61 -34.40 -20.81
N GLN A 37 -15.73 -34.63 -19.50
CA GLN A 37 -16.19 -33.63 -18.53
C GLN A 37 -15.18 -32.48 -18.38
N ALA A 38 -13.88 -32.78 -18.31
CA ALA A 38 -12.82 -31.77 -18.27
C ALA A 38 -12.84 -30.88 -19.54
N ARG A 39 -13.03 -31.48 -20.72
CA ARG A 39 -13.19 -30.73 -21.98
C ARG A 39 -14.46 -29.89 -22.03
N ALA A 40 -15.56 -30.37 -21.46
CA ALA A 40 -16.80 -29.60 -21.37
C ALA A 40 -16.63 -28.37 -20.45
N MET A 41 -16.00 -28.54 -19.29
CA MET A 41 -15.68 -27.46 -18.35
C MET A 41 -14.70 -26.43 -18.95
N ALA A 42 -13.71 -26.90 -19.71
CA ALA A 42 -12.77 -26.05 -20.44
C ALA A 42 -13.47 -25.20 -21.51
N LYS A 43 -14.40 -25.79 -22.26
CA LYS A 43 -15.20 -25.06 -23.26
C LYS A 43 -16.09 -24.01 -22.61
N THR A 44 -16.72 -24.31 -21.47
CA THR A 44 -17.49 -23.31 -20.72
C THR A 44 -16.61 -22.17 -20.22
N ASN A 45 -15.41 -22.49 -19.71
CA ASN A 45 -14.45 -21.47 -19.25
C ASN A 45 -13.85 -20.65 -20.41
N ALA A 46 -13.66 -21.25 -21.59
CA ALA A 46 -13.23 -20.54 -22.78
C ALA A 46 -14.35 -19.64 -23.33
N SER A 47 -15.62 -20.07 -23.27
CA SER A 47 -16.76 -19.22 -23.64
C SER A 47 -17.00 -18.08 -22.65
N THR A 48 -16.76 -18.28 -21.35
CA THR A 48 -16.82 -17.19 -20.37
C THR A 48 -15.62 -16.27 -20.50
N ARG A 49 -14.41 -16.76 -20.77
CA ARG A 49 -13.24 -15.92 -21.09
C ARG A 49 -13.43 -15.13 -22.37
N ALA A 50 -13.95 -15.74 -23.44
CA ALA A 50 -14.28 -15.03 -24.67
C ALA A 50 -15.40 -13.99 -24.46
N ALA A 51 -16.38 -14.26 -23.61
CA ALA A 51 -17.41 -13.28 -23.23
C ALA A 51 -16.86 -12.14 -22.36
N VAL A 52 -15.84 -12.40 -21.53
CA VAL A 52 -15.13 -11.40 -20.72
C VAL A 52 -14.17 -10.58 -21.60
N ASP A 53 -13.43 -11.22 -22.49
CA ASP A 53 -12.50 -10.57 -23.44
C ASP A 53 -13.27 -9.73 -24.47
N ASN A 54 -14.48 -10.13 -24.89
CA ASN A 54 -15.37 -9.31 -25.71
C ASN A 54 -16.04 -8.16 -24.94
N ASN A 55 -15.88 -8.12 -23.61
CA ASN A 55 -16.36 -7.04 -22.75
C ASN A 55 -15.27 -6.01 -22.39
N PHE A 56 -14.03 -6.24 -22.83
CA PHE A 56 -12.94 -5.28 -22.73
C PHE A 56 -12.63 -4.74 -24.12
N HIS A 57 -12.25 -3.45 -24.21
CA HIS A 57 -11.86 -2.83 -25.47
C HIS A 57 -10.69 -3.62 -26.11
N ASP A 58 -10.69 -3.70 -27.44
CA ASP A 58 -9.64 -4.37 -28.20
C ASP A 58 -8.28 -3.77 -27.80
N LYS A 59 -7.30 -4.63 -27.51
CA LYS A 59 -5.98 -4.21 -26.99
C LYS A 59 -5.23 -3.31 -27.98
N ASP A 60 -5.58 -3.41 -29.26
CA ASP A 60 -5.04 -2.60 -30.34
C ASP A 60 -5.92 -1.38 -30.68
N THR A 61 -7.09 -1.23 -30.03
CA THR A 61 -7.88 0.01 -30.12
C THR A 61 -7.37 1.06 -29.15
N TYR A 62 -6.83 2.14 -29.72
CA TYR A 62 -6.42 3.32 -28.97
C TYR A 62 -7.62 3.98 -28.27
N GLU A 63 -7.51 4.30 -26.97
CA GLU A 63 -8.53 5.09 -26.26
C GLU A 63 -8.59 6.50 -26.86
N LYS A 64 -9.62 6.77 -27.65
CA LYS A 64 -9.73 8.01 -28.45
C LYS A 64 -10.01 9.27 -27.62
N MET A 65 -10.34 9.13 -26.34
CA MET A 65 -10.71 10.24 -25.44
C MET A 65 -9.83 10.22 -24.19
N GLN A 66 -8.53 10.46 -24.40
CA GLN A 66 -7.58 10.60 -23.31
C GLN A 66 -7.38 12.09 -22.99
N PHE A 67 -7.54 12.43 -21.72
CA PHE A 67 -7.38 13.78 -21.20
C PHE A 67 -6.39 13.79 -20.03
N TYR A 68 -5.57 14.84 -19.97
CA TYR A 68 -4.58 15.03 -18.90
C TYR A 68 -4.94 16.26 -18.10
N TYR A 69 -5.00 16.09 -16.78
CA TYR A 69 -5.31 17.15 -15.83
C TYR A 69 -4.01 17.81 -15.37
N HIS A 70 -3.97 19.13 -15.46
CA HIS A 70 -2.89 19.97 -14.97
C HIS A 70 -3.43 20.81 -13.81
N PRO A 71 -3.19 20.38 -12.56
CA PRO A 71 -3.80 21.01 -11.40
C PRO A 71 -3.08 22.29 -10.95
N ASP A 72 -3.80 23.13 -10.21
CA ASP A 72 -3.21 24.22 -9.43
C ASP A 72 -2.49 23.72 -8.16
N HIS A 73 -1.98 24.63 -7.32
CA HIS A 73 -1.27 24.27 -6.08
C HIS A 73 -2.16 23.63 -5.01
N LEU A 74 -3.48 23.66 -5.18
CA LEU A 74 -4.48 23.03 -4.30
C LEU A 74 -5.09 21.76 -4.93
N GLY A 75 -4.59 21.30 -6.06
CA GLY A 75 -5.12 20.13 -6.75
C GLY A 75 -6.42 20.38 -7.51
N SER A 76 -6.84 21.64 -7.71
CA SER A 76 -8.00 21.97 -8.55
C SER A 76 -7.62 21.85 -10.02
N SER A 77 -8.55 21.40 -10.86
CA SER A 77 -8.34 21.32 -12.31
C SER A 77 -8.11 22.71 -12.90
N SER A 78 -6.93 22.98 -13.47
CA SER A 78 -6.65 24.28 -14.09
C SER A 78 -6.63 24.19 -15.61
N TYR A 79 -5.80 23.31 -16.17
CA TYR A 79 -5.81 23.00 -17.60
C TYR A 79 -6.09 21.53 -17.82
N ILE A 80 -6.89 21.24 -18.85
CA ILE A 80 -7.13 19.89 -19.33
C ILE A 80 -6.65 19.85 -20.77
N THR A 81 -5.74 18.94 -21.12
CA THR A 81 -5.26 18.76 -22.49
C THR A 81 -5.67 17.41 -23.06
N ASN A 82 -5.91 17.36 -24.37
CA ASN A 82 -6.10 16.09 -25.07
C ASN A 82 -4.75 15.39 -25.35
N LEU A 83 -4.81 14.27 -26.06
CA LEU A 83 -3.61 13.51 -26.45
C LEU A 83 -2.60 14.31 -27.28
N ASP A 84 -3.10 15.20 -28.14
CA ASP A 84 -2.27 16.02 -29.02
C ASP A 84 -1.66 17.23 -28.28
N GLY A 85 -1.92 17.35 -26.97
CA GLY A 85 -1.45 18.45 -26.13
C GLY A 85 -2.25 19.75 -26.31
N GLU A 86 -3.36 19.70 -27.04
CA GLU A 86 -4.25 20.84 -27.22
C GLU A 86 -5.09 21.06 -25.96
N VAL A 87 -5.30 22.32 -25.58
CA VAL A 87 -6.14 22.68 -24.43
C VAL A 87 -7.60 22.38 -24.76
N SER A 88 -8.16 21.44 -24.01
CA SER A 88 -9.58 21.09 -24.07
C SER A 88 -10.42 21.96 -23.15
N GLN A 89 -9.92 22.22 -21.95
CA GLN A 89 -10.61 23.07 -20.97
C GLN A 89 -9.58 23.84 -20.14
N HIS A 90 -9.89 25.10 -19.84
CA HIS A 90 -9.13 25.97 -18.96
C HIS A 90 -10.10 26.54 -17.92
N ILE A 91 -9.75 26.40 -16.65
CA ILE A 91 -10.59 26.77 -15.53
C ILE A 91 -9.76 27.58 -14.53
N GLU A 92 -10.32 28.70 -14.09
CA GLU A 92 -9.79 29.47 -12.97
C GLU A 92 -10.87 29.64 -11.90
N TYR A 93 -10.45 29.69 -10.64
CA TYR A 93 -11.35 29.79 -9.49
C TYR A 93 -11.08 31.05 -8.69
N VAL A 94 -12.13 31.63 -8.10
CA VAL A 94 -11.95 32.52 -6.94
C VAL A 94 -11.50 31.70 -5.73
N PRO A 95 -10.97 32.33 -4.65
CA PRO A 95 -10.35 31.59 -3.55
C PRO A 95 -11.17 30.49 -2.90
N PHE A 96 -12.51 30.59 -2.91
CA PHE A 96 -13.43 29.61 -2.33
C PHE A 96 -14.04 28.64 -3.37
N GLY A 97 -13.46 28.55 -4.56
CA GLY A 97 -13.79 27.49 -5.52
C GLY A 97 -14.95 27.76 -6.45
N GLU A 98 -15.55 28.96 -6.41
CA GLU A 98 -16.45 29.40 -7.48
C GLU A 98 -15.62 29.61 -8.75
N VAL A 99 -16.13 29.06 -9.86
CA VAL A 99 -15.48 29.18 -11.17
C VAL A 99 -15.54 30.64 -11.61
N PHE A 100 -14.37 31.24 -11.81
CA PHE A 100 -14.22 32.60 -12.28
C PHE A 100 -14.12 32.65 -13.81
N ILE A 101 -13.29 31.77 -14.39
CA ILE A 101 -13.11 31.63 -15.82
C ILE A 101 -13.31 30.16 -16.17
N GLU A 102 -14.06 29.91 -17.24
CA GLU A 102 -14.14 28.61 -17.86
C GLU A 102 -14.16 28.77 -19.38
N GLU A 103 -13.15 28.19 -20.01
CA GLU A 103 -12.99 28.14 -21.46
C GLU A 103 -12.94 26.68 -21.88
N ARG A 104 -13.76 26.28 -22.84
CA ARG A 104 -13.84 24.89 -23.30
C ARG A 104 -13.93 24.79 -24.81
N ASN A 105 -13.29 23.77 -25.37
CA ASN A 105 -13.64 23.26 -26.69
C ASN A 105 -14.79 22.24 -26.51
N ASN A 106 -15.74 22.17 -27.44
CA ASN A 106 -16.97 21.36 -27.29
C ASN A 106 -16.73 19.82 -27.35
N THR A 107 -15.53 19.35 -27.06
CA THR A 107 -15.15 17.93 -27.08
C THR A 107 -15.18 17.27 -25.70
N TRP A 108 -15.02 18.04 -24.61
CA TRP A 108 -15.02 17.50 -23.25
C TRP A 108 -15.45 18.54 -22.21
N ASN A 109 -16.03 18.07 -21.11
CA ASN A 109 -16.33 18.87 -19.94
C ASN A 109 -16.01 18.03 -18.70
N THR A 110 -14.99 18.41 -17.92
CA THR A 110 -14.69 17.72 -16.67
C THR A 110 -15.75 18.05 -15.62
N LEU A 111 -16.21 17.02 -14.90
CA LEU A 111 -17.03 17.19 -13.70
C LEU A 111 -16.16 17.47 -12.47
N TYR A 112 -14.86 17.17 -12.51
CA TYR A 112 -13.93 17.37 -11.40
C TYR A 112 -13.25 18.73 -11.54
N LEU A 113 -13.64 19.69 -10.69
CA LEU A 113 -13.18 21.08 -10.76
C LEU A 113 -12.34 21.43 -9.51
N PHE A 114 -12.89 22.22 -8.58
CA PHE A 114 -12.19 22.70 -7.39
C PHE A 114 -11.75 21.55 -6.46
N ASN A 115 -10.48 21.55 -6.06
CA ASN A 115 -9.82 20.46 -5.28
C ASN A 115 -10.05 19.04 -5.85
N ALA A 116 -10.21 18.92 -7.16
CA ALA A 116 -10.57 17.69 -7.86
C ALA A 116 -11.87 17.04 -7.34
N LYS A 117 -12.79 17.85 -6.79
CA LYS A 117 -14.11 17.39 -6.37
C LYS A 117 -15.10 17.51 -7.50
N GLU A 118 -16.00 16.55 -7.53
CA GLU A 118 -17.10 16.51 -8.49
C GLU A 118 -18.02 17.69 -8.25
N PHE A 119 -18.26 18.47 -9.30
CA PHE A 119 -19.19 19.56 -9.36
C PHE A 119 -20.51 19.03 -9.93
N ASP A 120 -21.55 19.09 -9.12
CA ASP A 120 -22.92 18.76 -9.49
C ASP A 120 -23.52 20.02 -10.16
N GLU A 121 -23.69 19.97 -11.49
CA GLU A 121 -24.17 21.11 -12.29
C GLU A 121 -25.63 21.45 -11.99
N GLU A 122 -26.45 20.48 -11.60
CA GLU A 122 -27.86 20.68 -11.26
C GLU A 122 -28.06 21.51 -9.98
N THR A 123 -27.15 21.37 -9.03
CA THR A 123 -27.18 22.07 -7.74
C THR A 123 -26.22 23.25 -7.65
N GLY A 124 -25.13 23.22 -8.44
CA GLY A 124 -24.03 24.18 -8.36
C GLY A 124 -23.07 23.91 -7.19
N MET A 125 -23.07 22.70 -6.65
CA MET A 125 -22.33 22.33 -5.43
C MET A 125 -21.23 21.30 -5.70
N TYR A 126 -20.22 21.29 -4.84
CA TYR A 126 -19.19 20.26 -4.86
C TYR A 126 -19.49 19.13 -3.88
N TYR A 127 -19.38 17.90 -4.34
CA TYR A 127 -19.47 16.73 -3.47
C TYR A 127 -18.09 16.36 -2.90
N TYR A 128 -17.91 16.58 -1.60
CA TYR A 128 -16.67 16.23 -0.90
C TYR A 128 -16.72 14.86 -0.23
N GLY A 129 -17.81 14.10 -0.38
CA GLY A 129 -17.99 12.81 0.30
C GLY A 129 -18.87 12.94 1.54
N ALA A 130 -18.38 13.57 2.59
CA ALA A 130 -19.14 13.73 3.83
C ALA A 130 -20.19 14.84 3.79
N ARG A 131 -19.96 15.87 2.97
CA ARG A 131 -20.77 17.09 2.89
C ARG A 131 -20.78 17.64 1.47
N TYR A 132 -21.84 18.36 1.13
CA TYR A 132 -21.89 19.22 -0.05
C TYR A 132 -21.36 20.61 0.31
N TYR A 133 -20.49 21.13 -0.55
CA TYR A 133 -19.90 22.46 -0.42
C TYR A 133 -20.51 23.41 -1.45
N GLU A 134 -21.01 24.56 -0.99
CA GLU A 134 -21.53 25.61 -1.85
C GLU A 134 -20.47 26.69 -2.06
N PRO A 135 -19.80 26.73 -3.22
CA PRO A 135 -18.66 27.61 -3.45
C PRO A 135 -19.06 29.10 -3.44
N ARG A 136 -20.27 29.44 -3.92
CA ARG A 136 -20.75 30.83 -4.03
C ARG A 136 -21.06 31.45 -2.67
N LEU A 137 -21.53 30.62 -1.73
CA LEU A 137 -21.72 31.01 -0.33
C LEU A 137 -20.45 30.84 0.50
N SER A 138 -19.48 30.07 -0.02
CA SER A 138 -18.25 29.69 0.67
C SER A 138 -18.49 28.89 1.95
N LEU A 139 -19.59 28.12 2.01
CA LEU A 139 -20.04 27.38 3.18
C LEU A 139 -20.35 25.92 2.86
N TRP A 140 -20.24 25.07 3.87
CA TRP A 140 -20.83 23.74 3.84
C TRP A 140 -22.36 23.82 3.93
N MET A 141 -23.05 22.90 3.26
CA MET A 141 -24.52 22.83 3.29
C MET A 141 -25.07 22.08 4.51
N SER A 142 -24.21 21.43 5.28
CA SER A 142 -24.55 20.76 6.53
C SER A 142 -23.48 21.04 7.59
N THR A 143 -23.88 20.96 8.87
CA THR A 143 -22.95 21.12 9.99
C THR A 143 -21.82 20.12 9.91
N ASP A 144 -20.61 20.53 10.29
CA ASP A 144 -19.47 19.64 10.44
C ASP A 144 -19.82 18.50 11.40
N PRO A 145 -19.70 17.23 10.98
CA PRO A 145 -19.88 16.08 11.88
C PRO A 145 -18.94 16.13 13.10
N LEU A 146 -17.87 16.92 13.03
CA LEU A 146 -16.89 17.15 14.09
C LEU A 146 -17.01 18.55 14.74
N GLN A 147 -18.13 19.25 14.56
CA GLN A 147 -18.35 20.63 15.03
C GLN A 147 -18.01 20.88 16.50
N GLU A 148 -18.28 19.92 17.38
CA GLU A 148 -18.00 20.05 18.83
C GLU A 148 -16.50 20.24 19.13
N LYS A 149 -15.63 19.85 18.20
CA LYS A 149 -14.17 19.96 18.36
C LYS A 149 -13.61 21.32 17.95
N TYR A 150 -14.40 22.10 17.22
CA TYR A 150 -14.02 23.44 16.79
C TYR A 150 -15.03 24.45 17.32
N PRO A 151 -15.19 24.59 18.65
CA PRO A 151 -16.18 25.50 19.22
C PRO A 151 -15.92 26.96 18.83
N ASN A 152 -14.70 27.27 18.40
CA ASN A 152 -14.26 28.57 17.93
C ASN A 152 -14.33 28.76 16.40
N ILE A 153 -14.83 27.78 15.64
CA ILE A 153 -14.99 27.85 14.19
C ILE A 153 -16.46 27.53 13.87
N SER A 154 -17.06 28.28 12.94
CA SER A 154 -18.41 27.97 12.49
C SER A 154 -18.48 26.55 11.92
N THR A 155 -19.54 25.84 12.25
CA THR A 155 -19.76 24.43 11.87
C THR A 155 -20.00 24.28 10.37
N TYR A 156 -20.24 25.39 9.68
CA TYR A 156 -20.37 25.48 8.23
C TYR A 156 -19.12 26.02 7.53
N CYS A 157 -18.06 26.33 8.27
CA CYS A 157 -16.86 26.97 7.74
C CYS A 157 -16.04 26.02 6.86
N TYR A 158 -15.72 26.45 5.65
CA TYR A 158 -14.77 25.77 4.77
C TYR A 158 -13.33 26.18 5.07
N ALA A 159 -12.43 25.20 5.21
CA ALA A 159 -10.98 25.40 5.32
C ALA A 159 -10.54 26.47 6.35
N ALA A 160 -11.29 26.64 7.45
CA ALA A 160 -11.07 27.68 8.45
C ALA A 160 -10.96 29.11 7.84
N ASN A 161 -11.75 29.39 6.81
CA ASN A 161 -11.72 30.63 6.02
C ASN A 161 -10.35 30.95 5.39
N THR A 162 -9.49 29.95 5.19
CA THR A 162 -8.17 30.11 4.56
C THR A 162 -7.98 29.13 3.39
N PRO A 163 -8.84 29.18 2.36
CA PRO A 163 -8.89 28.17 1.30
C PRO A 163 -7.70 28.23 0.33
N ILE A 164 -6.94 29.34 0.30
CA ILE A 164 -5.72 29.46 -0.51
C ILE A 164 -4.59 28.56 0.05
N LYS A 165 -4.64 28.20 1.34
CA LYS A 165 -3.62 27.41 2.03
C LYS A 165 -4.07 26.02 2.43
N PHE A 166 -5.36 25.82 2.67
CA PHE A 166 -5.89 24.59 3.23
C PHE A 166 -6.99 24.01 2.37
N ILE A 167 -6.99 22.68 2.28
CA ILE A 167 -8.00 21.86 1.61
C ILE A 167 -8.72 21.04 2.70
N ASP A 168 -10.02 20.87 2.53
CA ASP A 168 -10.79 19.82 3.20
C ASP A 168 -10.91 18.63 2.23
N SER A 169 -10.26 17.51 2.51
CA SER A 169 -10.08 16.43 1.54
C SER A 169 -11.32 15.56 1.33
N ASP A 170 -12.19 15.44 2.33
CA ASP A 170 -13.33 14.53 2.32
C ASP A 170 -14.55 15.10 3.08
N GLY A 171 -14.45 16.34 3.57
CA GLY A 171 -15.45 16.98 4.41
C GLY A 171 -15.44 16.49 5.86
N ARG A 172 -14.43 15.72 6.30
CA ARG A 172 -14.13 15.25 7.68
C ARG A 172 -12.60 15.28 7.90
N LYS A 173 -12.08 14.91 9.09
CA LYS A 173 -10.62 14.69 9.30
C LYS A 173 -10.32 13.65 10.38
N LEU A 174 -9.45 12.68 10.07
CA LEU A 174 -8.50 12.06 11.02
C LEU A 174 -7.79 13.15 11.84
N LEU A 175 -7.74 12.97 13.17
CA LEU A 175 -7.26 14.03 14.06
C LEU A 175 -5.89 13.76 14.65
N PHE A 176 -5.08 14.81 14.67
CA PHE A 176 -3.92 14.85 15.54
C PHE A 176 -4.35 15.04 16.98
N ALA A 177 -3.65 14.39 17.93
CA ALA A 177 -3.85 14.66 19.34
C ALA A 177 -3.53 16.14 19.67
N PRO A 178 -4.18 16.72 20.70
CA PRO A 178 -3.86 18.07 21.18
C PRO A 178 -2.36 18.23 21.45
N GLY A 179 -1.77 19.32 20.93
CA GLY A 179 -0.34 19.60 21.08
C GLY A 179 0.57 19.00 20.00
N ALA A 180 0.02 18.33 18.98
CA ALA A 180 0.80 17.86 17.84
C ALA A 180 1.52 19.02 17.12
N THR A 181 2.83 18.86 16.93
CA THR A 181 3.69 19.86 16.28
C THR A 181 3.42 19.94 14.78
N GLU A 182 3.62 21.11 14.15
CA GLU A 182 3.47 21.24 12.68
C GLU A 182 4.45 20.33 11.92
N ALA A 183 5.66 20.14 12.45
CA ALA A 183 6.65 19.21 11.88
C ALA A 183 6.12 17.77 11.84
N PHE A 184 5.47 17.32 12.92
CA PHE A 184 4.82 16.01 12.96
C PHE A 184 3.69 15.90 11.93
N LYS A 185 2.82 16.91 11.85
CA LYS A 185 1.72 16.94 10.88
C LYS A 185 2.21 16.89 9.44
N GLN A 186 3.30 17.59 9.11
CA GLN A 186 3.90 17.53 7.77
C GLN A 186 4.44 16.14 7.44
N LYS A 187 5.11 15.48 8.39
CA LYS A 187 5.59 14.12 8.21
C LYS A 187 4.46 13.10 8.04
N PHE A 188 3.38 13.26 8.80
CA PHE A 188 2.18 12.44 8.63
C PHE A 188 1.55 12.63 7.24
N ARG A 189 1.39 13.88 6.78
CA ARG A 189 0.90 14.16 5.42
C ARG A 189 1.80 13.54 4.34
N ALA A 190 3.12 13.61 4.51
CA ALA A 190 4.05 12.97 3.60
C ALA A 190 3.88 11.44 3.57
N ALA A 191 3.66 10.80 4.73
CA ALA A 191 3.38 9.37 4.80
C ALA A 191 2.04 9.00 4.11
N ILE A 192 0.97 9.76 4.33
CA ILE A 192 -0.32 9.49 3.67
C ILE A 192 -0.21 9.67 2.15
N MET A 193 0.47 10.72 1.69
CA MET A 193 0.70 10.94 0.27
C MET A 193 1.58 9.85 -0.35
N TYR A 194 2.57 9.36 0.40
CA TYR A 194 3.41 8.25 -0.03
C TYR A 194 2.59 6.95 -0.18
N LEU A 195 1.72 6.62 0.79
CA LEU A 195 0.78 5.50 0.65
C LEU A 195 -0.13 5.66 -0.58
N HIS A 196 -0.70 6.85 -0.77
CA HIS A 196 -1.62 7.12 -1.88
C HIS A 196 -0.96 6.96 -3.25
N THR A 197 0.23 7.52 -3.43
CA THR A 197 1.00 7.41 -4.70
C THR A 197 1.43 5.98 -5.05
N HIS A 198 1.40 5.06 -4.07
CA HIS A 198 1.71 3.64 -4.23
C HIS A 198 0.46 2.75 -4.12
N ASN A 199 -0.75 3.34 -4.14
CA ASN A 199 -2.03 2.63 -4.01
C ASN A 199 -2.14 1.77 -2.73
N ALA A 200 -1.53 2.22 -1.63
CA ALA A 200 -1.45 1.53 -0.34
C ALA A 200 -2.24 2.23 0.79
N ASP A 201 -3.00 3.28 0.47
CA ASP A 201 -3.74 4.14 1.41
C ASP A 201 -5.14 3.59 1.81
N GLY A 202 -5.56 2.45 1.24
CA GLY A 202 -6.91 1.92 1.42
C GLY A 202 -7.32 1.63 2.87
N ILE A 203 -6.37 1.34 3.77
CA ILE A 203 -6.64 1.15 5.20
C ILE A 203 -6.95 2.49 5.86
N ILE A 204 -6.06 3.48 5.68
CA ILE A 204 -6.23 4.84 6.19
C ILE A 204 -7.54 5.45 5.67
N ALA A 205 -7.83 5.29 4.38
CA ALA A 205 -9.07 5.78 3.76
C ALA A 205 -10.34 5.17 4.37
N GLN A 206 -10.29 3.90 4.81
CA GLN A 206 -11.42 3.28 5.51
C GLN A 206 -11.58 3.78 6.95
N ILE A 207 -10.46 3.99 7.65
CA ILE A 207 -10.49 4.58 9.00
C ILE A 207 -11.05 6.01 8.95
N ASP A 208 -10.65 6.80 7.95
CA ASP A 208 -11.12 8.19 7.78
C ASP A 208 -12.64 8.26 7.50
N LYS A 209 -13.18 7.24 6.83
CA LYS A 209 -14.64 7.08 6.60
C LYS A 209 -15.42 6.65 7.85
N SER A 210 -14.75 6.19 8.90
CA SER A 210 -15.41 5.72 10.12
C SER A 210 -16.11 6.85 10.88
N SER A 211 -17.24 6.54 11.52
CA SER A 211 -17.89 7.46 12.46
C SER A 211 -17.12 7.59 13.78
N THR A 212 -16.16 6.70 14.05
CA THR A 212 -15.34 6.71 15.26
C THR A 212 -14.04 7.48 15.03
N ILE A 213 -13.77 8.41 15.94
CA ILE A 213 -12.57 9.25 15.90
C ILE A 213 -11.36 8.45 16.36
N ILE A 214 -10.35 8.41 15.50
CA ILE A 214 -9.01 7.91 15.81
C ILE A 214 -8.04 9.10 15.89
N TYR A 215 -7.24 9.13 16.94
CA TYR A 215 -6.19 10.12 17.13
C TYR A 215 -4.85 9.61 16.60
N ILE A 216 -4.06 10.50 16.01
CA ILE A 216 -2.66 10.27 15.66
C ILE A 216 -1.78 11.07 16.63
N THR A 217 -0.88 10.38 17.32
CA THR A 217 0.02 10.99 18.32
C THR A 217 1.48 10.66 18.01
N GLU A 218 2.32 11.68 18.03
CA GLU A 218 3.77 11.50 17.86
C GLU A 218 4.36 10.73 19.05
N ARG A 219 5.19 9.72 18.78
CA ARG A 219 5.82 8.89 19.81
C ARG A 219 7.32 8.73 19.58
N VAL A 220 8.08 9.81 19.74
CA VAL A 220 9.53 9.84 19.49
C VAL A 220 10.29 8.79 20.31
N GLY A 221 11.13 8.00 19.63
CA GLY A 221 12.07 7.07 20.25
C GLY A 221 11.43 5.80 20.83
N LYS A 222 10.17 5.51 20.48
CA LYS A 222 9.49 4.26 20.87
C LYS A 222 8.78 3.64 19.68
N ALA A 223 8.61 2.32 19.71
CA ALA A 223 7.83 1.60 18.71
C ALA A 223 6.42 2.20 18.58
N SER A 224 5.91 2.20 17.36
CA SER A 224 4.52 2.54 17.08
C SER A 224 3.58 1.55 17.77
N ALA A 225 2.35 1.98 18.02
CA ALA A 225 1.33 1.13 18.64
C ALA A 225 -0.06 1.73 18.45
N PHE A 226 -1.06 0.88 18.22
CA PHE A 226 -2.46 1.22 18.40
C PHE A 226 -2.93 1.01 19.85
N SER A 227 -3.71 1.96 20.37
CA SER A 227 -4.39 1.84 21.65
C SER A 227 -5.90 1.91 21.47
N LYS A 228 -6.58 0.78 21.61
CA LYS A 228 -8.06 0.68 21.61
C LYS A 228 -8.72 1.57 22.65
N MET A 229 -8.19 1.58 23.89
CA MET A 229 -8.75 2.35 25.01
C MET A 229 -8.70 3.86 24.73
N LYS A 230 -7.60 4.34 24.15
CA LYS A 230 -7.41 5.76 23.85
C LYS A 230 -7.84 6.12 22.42
N LYS A 231 -8.25 5.14 21.62
CA LYS A 231 -8.52 5.26 20.18
C LYS A 231 -7.41 6.05 19.48
N THR A 232 -6.17 5.67 19.74
CA THR A 232 -4.99 6.44 19.33
C THR A 232 -3.98 5.53 18.64
N ILE A 233 -3.53 5.93 17.45
CA ILE A 233 -2.31 5.41 16.83
C ILE A 233 -1.15 6.28 17.31
N TYR A 234 -0.22 5.65 18.00
CA TYR A 234 1.05 6.26 18.36
C TYR A 234 2.08 5.93 17.28
N TRP A 235 2.73 6.94 16.73
CA TRP A 235 3.63 6.76 15.60
C TRP A 235 4.88 7.64 15.72
N ASP A 236 6.05 7.06 15.50
CA ASP A 236 7.29 7.84 15.30
C ASP A 236 7.54 8.00 13.80
N PRO A 237 7.49 9.24 13.27
CA PRO A 237 7.64 9.48 11.84
C PRO A 237 9.06 9.26 11.30
N ASN A 238 10.04 8.94 12.16
CA ASN A 238 11.41 8.65 11.74
C ASN A 238 11.85 7.24 12.11
N MET A 239 10.95 6.39 12.63
CA MET A 239 11.33 5.05 13.07
C MET A 239 10.89 3.99 12.07
N GLY A 240 11.87 3.51 11.30
CA GLY A 240 11.70 2.30 10.49
C GLY A 240 12.00 1.05 11.32
N VAL A 241 11.78 -0.11 10.71
CA VAL A 241 12.05 -1.42 11.34
C VAL A 241 12.93 -2.27 10.43
N LEU A 242 14.04 -2.77 10.97
CA LEU A 242 14.80 -3.86 10.34
C LEU A 242 14.23 -5.17 10.86
N THR A 243 13.56 -5.93 9.99
CA THR A 243 12.86 -7.15 10.38
C THR A 243 13.83 -8.29 10.65
N SER A 244 13.35 -9.34 11.33
CA SER A 244 14.09 -10.60 11.53
C SER A 244 14.59 -11.21 10.22
N SER A 245 13.82 -11.06 9.13
CA SER A 245 14.15 -11.52 7.77
C SER A 245 15.05 -10.56 6.98
N ASN A 246 15.69 -9.60 7.65
CA ASN A 246 16.59 -8.60 7.05
C ASN A 246 15.93 -7.65 6.05
N LYS A 247 14.61 -7.47 6.15
CA LYS A 247 13.88 -6.49 5.35
C LYS A 247 13.78 -5.17 6.08
N LYS A 248 13.79 -4.08 5.32
CA LYS A 248 13.77 -2.73 5.88
C LYS A 248 12.40 -2.16 5.62
N MET A 249 11.77 -1.66 6.66
CA MET A 249 10.46 -1.03 6.57
C MET A 249 10.56 0.45 6.90
N SER A 250 9.91 1.30 6.11
CA SER A 250 9.84 2.73 6.39
C SER A 250 8.90 3.01 7.57
N PRO A 251 9.02 4.20 8.19
CA PRO A 251 8.03 4.64 9.17
C PRO A 251 6.60 4.63 8.62
N THR A 252 6.41 4.85 7.31
CA THR A 252 5.09 4.81 6.67
C THR A 252 4.50 3.40 6.63
N ALA A 253 5.31 2.37 6.31
CA ALA A 253 4.84 0.99 6.38
C ALA A 253 4.44 0.60 7.81
N VAL A 254 5.22 1.04 8.80
CA VAL A 254 4.92 0.85 10.23
C VAL A 254 3.63 1.60 10.64
N LEU A 255 3.36 2.79 10.11
CA LEU A 255 2.09 3.49 10.35
C LEU A 255 0.89 2.67 9.83
N ASN A 256 1.01 2.11 8.62
CA ASN A 256 -0.08 1.37 7.99
C ASN A 256 -0.35 0.04 8.71
N HIS A 257 0.69 -0.57 9.29
CA HIS A 257 0.56 -1.72 10.19
C HIS A 257 -0.35 -1.37 11.40
N GLU A 258 -0.08 -0.28 12.12
CA GLU A 258 -0.91 0.14 13.26
C GLU A 258 -2.32 0.59 12.85
N ALA A 259 -2.44 1.15 11.65
CA ALA A 259 -3.72 1.50 11.07
C ALA A 259 -4.58 0.25 10.84
N ASP A 260 -3.98 -0.88 10.46
CA ASP A 260 -4.74 -2.11 10.25
C ASP A 260 -5.36 -2.64 11.54
N HIS A 261 -4.60 -2.67 12.65
CA HIS A 261 -5.17 -2.97 13.97
C HIS A 261 -6.36 -2.07 14.31
N THR A 262 -6.23 -0.79 13.99
CA THR A 262 -7.29 0.19 14.20
C THR A 262 -8.52 -0.15 13.35
N LEU A 263 -8.34 -0.45 12.06
CA LEU A 263 -9.43 -0.79 11.15
C LEU A 263 -10.14 -2.08 11.56
N GLN A 264 -9.40 -3.11 11.98
CA GLN A 264 -9.98 -4.35 12.48
C GLN A 264 -10.81 -4.11 13.74
N TYR A 265 -10.32 -3.29 14.66
CA TYR A 265 -11.08 -2.89 15.85
C TYR A 265 -12.36 -2.12 15.49
N LEU A 266 -12.31 -1.23 14.48
CA LEU A 266 -13.47 -0.45 14.03
C LEU A 266 -14.52 -1.31 13.31
N ASN A 267 -14.08 -2.30 12.53
CA ASN A 267 -14.97 -3.15 11.74
C ASN A 267 -15.55 -4.30 12.57
N ASN A 268 -14.77 -4.88 13.47
CA ASN A 268 -15.18 -6.01 14.30
C ASN A 268 -14.37 -6.06 15.60
N SER A 269 -14.81 -5.28 16.59
CA SER A 269 -14.17 -5.21 17.90
C SER A 269 -14.07 -6.56 18.61
N ASP A 270 -15.08 -7.42 18.46
CA ASP A 270 -15.09 -8.73 19.13
C ASP A 270 -14.03 -9.66 18.55
N LYS A 271 -13.86 -9.65 17.22
CA LYS A 271 -12.81 -10.43 16.56
C LYS A 271 -11.42 -9.90 16.91
N TYR A 272 -11.25 -8.57 16.92
CA TYR A 272 -10.01 -7.94 17.37
C TYR A 272 -9.65 -8.40 18.79
N GLU A 273 -10.60 -8.30 19.73
CA GLU A 273 -10.39 -8.73 21.12
C GLU A 273 -10.07 -10.23 21.22
N GLN A 274 -10.78 -11.06 20.46
CA GLN A 274 -10.51 -12.50 20.45
C GLN A 274 -9.09 -12.81 19.97
N ASP A 275 -8.66 -12.18 18.88
CA ASP A 275 -7.35 -12.45 18.27
C ASP A 275 -6.20 -11.90 19.12
N SER A 276 -6.32 -10.67 19.63
CA SER A 276 -5.32 -10.08 20.53
C SER A 276 -5.18 -10.83 21.86
N ASN A 277 -6.20 -11.58 22.28
CA ASN A 277 -6.15 -12.42 23.49
C ASN A 277 -5.76 -13.87 23.20
N THR A 278 -5.51 -14.24 21.94
CA THR A 278 -5.12 -15.59 21.55
C THR A 278 -3.63 -15.62 21.20
N PRO A 279 -2.75 -16.16 22.07
CA PRO A 279 -1.32 -16.18 21.83
C PRO A 279 -0.93 -16.96 20.57
N ASP A 280 0.14 -16.50 19.94
CA ASP A 280 0.81 -17.15 18.82
C ASP A 280 2.32 -17.27 19.12
N PRO A 281 2.96 -18.43 18.88
CA PRO A 281 4.36 -18.65 19.24
C PRO A 281 5.35 -17.74 18.50
N ASP A 282 5.03 -17.32 17.28
CA ASP A 282 5.95 -16.56 16.43
C ASP A 282 5.57 -15.06 16.38
N TYR A 283 4.28 -14.74 16.47
CA TYR A 283 3.77 -13.38 16.28
C TYR A 283 3.28 -12.69 17.57
N ASN A 284 3.54 -13.26 18.74
CA ASN A 284 2.93 -12.91 20.05
C ASN A 284 1.46 -13.30 20.17
N ASP A 285 0.62 -12.84 19.23
CA ASP A 285 -0.81 -13.15 19.20
C ASP A 285 -1.35 -13.25 17.76
N LYS A 286 -2.60 -13.71 17.62
CA LYS A 286 -3.21 -13.92 16.30
C LYS A 286 -3.52 -12.63 15.56
N GLU A 287 -3.67 -11.50 16.26
CA GLU A 287 -3.95 -10.21 15.65
C GLU A 287 -2.69 -9.65 15.00
N GLU A 288 -1.55 -9.75 15.68
CA GLU A 288 -0.23 -9.45 15.11
C GLU A 288 0.10 -10.36 13.91
N MET A 289 -0.17 -11.67 14.01
CA MET A 289 -0.01 -12.59 12.88
C MET A 289 -0.82 -12.14 11.67
N ARG A 290 -2.09 -11.73 11.88
CA ARG A 290 -2.99 -11.28 10.81
C ARG A 290 -2.46 -10.03 10.11
N VAL A 291 -1.94 -9.06 10.86
CA VAL A 291 -1.40 -7.82 10.30
C VAL A 291 -0.08 -8.08 9.57
N ILE A 292 0.85 -8.80 10.18
CA ILE A 292 2.18 -9.07 9.61
C ILE A 292 2.09 -9.89 8.33
N THR A 293 1.34 -11.00 8.35
CA THR A 293 1.16 -11.85 7.16
C THR A 293 0.20 -11.25 6.12
N GLY A 294 -0.53 -10.19 6.50
CA GLY A 294 -1.57 -9.56 5.70
C GLY A 294 -1.17 -8.19 5.16
N SER A 295 -1.58 -7.14 5.86
CA SER A 295 -1.45 -5.76 5.38
C SER A 295 -0.05 -5.21 5.45
N GLU A 296 0.78 -5.65 6.40
CA GLU A 296 2.19 -5.28 6.45
C GLU A 296 2.90 -5.74 5.17
N GLN A 297 2.77 -7.02 4.84
CA GLN A 297 3.31 -7.63 3.62
C GLN A 297 2.83 -6.90 2.35
N LYS A 298 1.53 -6.61 2.25
CA LYS A 298 0.95 -5.90 1.10
C LYS A 298 1.47 -4.48 1.00
N THR A 299 1.58 -3.78 2.12
CA THR A 299 2.09 -2.40 2.16
C THR A 299 3.56 -2.36 1.78
N ALA A 300 4.39 -3.22 2.35
CA ALA A 300 5.82 -3.28 2.03
C ALA A 300 6.06 -3.60 0.55
N LEU A 301 5.25 -4.49 -0.05
CA LEU A 301 5.33 -4.78 -1.48
C LEU A 301 4.92 -3.57 -2.33
N ALA A 302 3.84 -2.86 -1.94
CA ALA A 302 3.38 -1.68 -2.66
C ALA A 302 4.38 -0.51 -2.58
N LEU A 303 5.10 -0.38 -1.47
CA LEU A 303 6.11 0.65 -1.25
C LEU A 303 7.51 0.28 -1.78
N ASP A 304 7.64 -0.81 -2.54
CA ASP A 304 8.91 -1.35 -3.05
C ASP A 304 9.97 -1.63 -1.95
N GLU A 305 9.52 -1.89 -0.72
CA GLU A 305 10.39 -2.21 0.42
C GLU A 305 10.82 -3.69 0.42
N ILE A 306 10.05 -4.52 -0.27
CA ILE A 306 10.32 -5.94 -0.55
C ILE A 306 9.97 -6.26 -2.00
N SER A 307 10.60 -7.29 -2.55
CA SER A 307 10.27 -7.79 -3.90
C SER A 307 9.16 -8.85 -3.87
N ALA A 308 8.52 -9.08 -5.02
CA ALA A 308 7.53 -10.14 -5.16
C ALA A 308 8.13 -11.51 -4.79
N GLY A 309 7.42 -12.25 -3.91
CA GLY A 309 7.87 -13.54 -3.39
C GLY A 309 8.76 -13.45 -2.14
N GLU A 310 9.21 -12.25 -1.75
CA GLU A 310 9.85 -12.03 -0.46
C GLU A 310 8.80 -11.82 0.64
N VAL A 311 9.17 -12.12 1.89
CA VAL A 311 8.34 -11.86 3.07
C VAL A 311 8.96 -10.76 3.92
N THR A 312 8.16 -9.91 4.56
CA THR A 312 8.67 -8.91 5.52
C THR A 312 9.34 -9.60 6.69
N ARG A 313 8.63 -10.55 7.31
CA ARG A 313 9.05 -11.40 8.43
C ARG A 313 8.06 -12.52 8.66
N THR A 314 8.49 -13.54 9.40
CA THR A 314 7.65 -14.66 9.82
C THR A 314 7.48 -14.73 11.34
N ASP A 315 7.71 -13.60 12.02
CA ASP A 315 7.58 -13.41 13.45
C ASP A 315 7.25 -11.93 13.74
N HIS A 316 6.99 -11.59 15.00
CA HIS A 316 6.80 -10.20 15.42
C HIS A 316 8.13 -9.46 15.69
N ASN A 317 9.29 -10.08 15.43
CA ASN A 317 10.57 -9.49 15.78
C ASN A 317 11.00 -8.39 14.78
N GLY A 318 11.77 -7.44 15.29
CA GLY A 318 12.32 -6.35 14.49
C GLY A 318 13.14 -5.38 15.35
N ILE A 319 14.06 -4.67 14.71
CA ILE A 319 14.93 -3.69 15.35
C ILE A 319 14.54 -2.29 14.86
N PRO A 320 14.05 -1.41 15.74
CA PRO A 320 13.76 -0.04 15.34
C PRO A 320 15.06 0.70 15.00
N TYR A 321 15.03 1.51 13.94
CA TYR A 321 16.14 2.39 13.57
C TYR A 321 15.64 3.71 12.99
N ILE A 322 16.48 4.75 13.09
CA ILE A 322 16.11 6.09 12.64
C ILE A 322 16.36 6.24 11.14
N THR A 323 15.32 6.59 10.39
CA THR A 323 15.37 6.86 8.94
C THR A 323 15.57 8.35 8.65
N LYS A 324 15.94 8.66 7.40
CA LYS A 324 16.08 10.06 6.92
C LYS A 324 14.74 10.80 6.86
N SER A 325 13.66 10.10 6.52
CA SER A 325 12.30 10.63 6.40
C SER A 325 11.25 9.53 6.66
N PRO A 326 9.96 9.89 6.78
CA PRO A 326 8.89 8.91 6.94
C PRO A 326 8.72 7.96 5.76
N THR A 327 9.21 8.34 4.57
CA THR A 327 8.92 7.72 3.28
C THR A 327 10.14 6.99 2.70
N THR A 328 11.09 6.60 3.56
CA THR A 328 12.32 5.91 3.13
C THR A 328 12.77 4.90 4.16
N THR A 329 13.42 3.85 3.67
CA THR A 329 14.09 2.84 4.49
C THR A 329 15.56 3.19 4.78
N GLU A 330 16.08 4.29 4.22
CA GLU A 330 17.46 4.71 4.43
C GLU A 330 17.70 5.20 5.86
N ALA A 331 18.66 4.58 6.54
CA ALA A 331 19.11 5.02 7.86
C ALA A 331 19.65 6.46 7.81
N LYS A 332 19.28 7.26 8.81
CA LYS A 332 19.67 8.68 8.91
C LYS A 332 21.18 8.89 8.86
N ASP A 333 21.92 8.06 9.58
CA ASP A 333 23.39 8.14 9.67
C ASP A 333 24.10 7.18 8.70
N GLY A 334 23.35 6.56 7.77
CA GLY A 334 23.86 5.54 6.84
C GLY A 334 24.27 4.21 7.51
N LYS A 335 24.18 4.11 8.84
CA LYS A 335 24.52 2.92 9.60
C LYS A 335 23.26 2.16 10.01
N MET A 336 23.07 0.98 9.42
CA MET A 336 22.03 0.05 9.85
C MET A 336 22.45 -0.65 11.16
N PRO A 337 21.51 -0.98 12.05
CA PRO A 337 21.81 -1.86 13.18
C PRO A 337 22.20 -3.26 12.69
N LYS A 338 23.02 -3.97 13.47
CA LYS A 338 23.28 -5.39 13.24
C LYS A 338 22.02 -6.20 13.55
N ASN A 339 21.69 -7.16 12.70
CA ASN A 339 20.58 -8.07 12.90
C ASN A 339 21.02 -9.29 13.74
N PRO A 340 20.63 -9.41 15.03
CA PRO A 340 21.04 -10.53 15.87
C PRO A 340 20.27 -11.82 15.56
N PHE A 341 19.21 -11.76 14.74
CA PHE A 341 18.43 -12.92 14.32
C PHE A 341 19.10 -13.69 13.18
N ILE A 342 20.13 -13.10 12.57
CA ILE A 342 20.92 -13.70 11.51
C ILE A 342 22.31 -13.94 12.08
N MET A 343 22.67 -15.21 12.28
CA MET A 343 24.04 -15.58 12.63
C MET A 343 24.94 -15.28 11.42
N ASP A 344 26.01 -14.52 11.63
CA ASP A 344 27.12 -14.45 10.67
C ASP A 344 27.61 -15.90 10.43
N GLU A 345 27.85 -16.29 9.18
CA GLU A 345 28.46 -17.58 8.87
C GLU A 345 29.73 -17.76 9.72
N ILE A 346 29.69 -18.72 10.66
CA ILE A 346 30.90 -19.15 11.36
C ILE A 346 31.72 -19.93 10.33
N VAL A 347 32.63 -19.23 9.64
CA VAL A 347 33.65 -19.88 8.83
C VAL A 347 34.63 -20.56 9.79
N ILE A 348 34.37 -21.83 10.12
CA ILE A 348 35.36 -22.68 10.78
C ILE A 348 36.44 -22.97 9.74
N SER A 349 37.47 -22.14 9.66
CA SER A 349 38.67 -22.49 8.91
C SER A 349 39.38 -23.63 9.62
N ALA A 350 39.25 -24.86 9.12
CA ALA A 350 40.09 -25.96 9.59
C ALA A 350 41.57 -25.56 9.44
N PRO A 351 42.42 -25.76 10.46
CA PRO A 351 43.84 -25.47 10.34
C PRO A 351 44.40 -26.30 9.20
N LYS A 352 45.06 -25.64 8.23
CA LYS A 352 45.76 -26.32 7.12
C LYS A 352 46.64 -27.41 7.71
N SER A 353 46.38 -28.67 7.37
CA SER A 353 47.28 -29.76 7.71
C SER A 353 48.65 -29.40 7.15
N LYS A 354 49.67 -29.31 8.02
CA LYS A 354 51.05 -29.23 7.57
C LYS A 354 51.29 -30.43 6.65
N ASN A 355 51.60 -30.17 5.38
CA ASN A 355 52.11 -31.19 4.48
C ASN A 355 53.34 -31.81 5.14
N VAL A 356 53.19 -33.02 5.67
CA VAL A 356 54.31 -33.88 5.99
C VAL A 356 54.85 -34.34 4.64
N ASN A 357 56.00 -33.80 4.25
CA ASN A 357 56.73 -34.21 3.06
C ASN A 357 57.29 -35.62 3.31
N PRO A 358 56.84 -36.67 2.60
CA PRO A 358 57.36 -38.01 2.78
C PRO A 358 58.50 -38.21 1.78
N ASN A 359 59.64 -37.56 2.01
CA ASN A 359 60.89 -37.86 1.30
C ASN A 359 62.04 -37.09 1.95
N ASN A 360 62.65 -37.69 2.98
CA ASN A 360 64.10 -37.59 3.18
C ASN A 360 64.57 -38.69 4.14
N ASP A 361 64.52 -39.93 3.67
CA ASP A 361 65.57 -40.89 4.05
C ASP A 361 66.72 -40.68 3.06
N ASN A 362 67.88 -40.25 3.57
CA ASN A 362 69.14 -40.95 3.36
C ASN A 362 70.34 -40.19 3.95
N ASN A 363 71.02 -40.89 4.84
CA ASN A 363 72.47 -40.98 5.02
C ASN A 363 73.28 -39.81 5.59
N GLU A 364 73.90 -40.10 6.75
CA GLU A 364 75.35 -40.27 6.97
C GLU A 364 75.86 -39.67 8.30
N THR A 365 76.18 -40.60 9.23
CA THR A 365 77.42 -40.68 10.02
C THR A 365 78.28 -39.41 10.21
N HIS A 366 78.47 -38.97 11.46
CA HIS A 366 79.72 -39.20 12.22
C HIS A 366 79.77 -38.50 13.59
N ASN A 367 80.26 -39.25 14.57
CA ASN A 367 80.97 -38.85 15.81
C ASN A 367 81.53 -37.42 15.87
N LYS A 368 81.23 -36.68 16.96
CA LYS A 368 82.07 -36.56 18.15
C LYS A 368 81.40 -35.73 19.24
#